data_AF-A0ABC8L3Y2-F1
#
_entry.id   AF-A0ABC8L3Y2-F1
#
_cell.length_a   1.000
_cell.length_b   1.000
_cell.length_c   1.000
_cell.angle_alpha   90.00
_cell.angle_beta   90.00
_cell.angle_gamma   90.00
#
_symmetry.space_group_name_H-M   'P 1'
#
loop_
_entity.id
_entity.type
_entity.pdbx_description
1 polymer ?
#
loop_
_entity_poly.entity_id
_entity_poly.type
_entity_poly.pdbx_seq_one_letter_code
_entity_poly.pdbx_strand_id
1 'polypeptide(L)' 'MEEVLASVAETIKNFAMIYLVDITEVPDFNTMYELYDPSTVMFFFRNKHIMIDFGTGNNNKINRAKGQGGVH' A
#
# COMPACT_ATOMS: atom_id res chain seq x y z
N MET A 1 -5.92 -5.26 7.11
CA MET A 1 -4.92 -4.21 6.81
C MET A 1 -5.47 -2.88 7.28
N GLU A 2 -6.73 -2.59 6.94
CA GLU A 2 -7.51 -1.46 7.46
C GLU A 2 -7.42 -1.27 8.98
N GLU A 3 -7.66 -2.31 9.79
CA GLU A 3 -7.56 -2.21 11.26
C GLU A 3 -6.18 -1.73 11.76
N VAL A 4 -5.10 -2.15 11.07
CA VAL A 4 -3.73 -1.72 11.40
C VAL A 4 -3.51 -0.26 11.03
N LEU A 5 -4.02 0.16 9.86
CA LEU A 5 -3.94 1.56 9.43
C LEU A 5 -4.75 2.48 10.34
N ALA A 6 -5.94 2.04 10.77
CA ALA A 6 -6.79 2.79 11.69
C ALA A 6 -6.12 2.96 13.07
N SER A 7 -5.46 1.92 13.60
CA SER A 7 -4.82 1.99 14.92
C SER A 7 -3.59 2.91 14.96
N VAL A 8 -2.89 3.10 13.82
CA VAL A 8 -1.73 4.00 13.74
C VAL A 8 -2.08 5.40 13.25
N ALA A 9 -3.27 5.60 12.66
CA ALA A 9 -3.67 6.86 12.03
C ALA A 9 -3.47 8.08 12.95
N GLU A 10 -3.91 7.98 14.20
CA GLU A 10 -3.80 9.07 15.17
C GLU A 10 -2.34 9.36 15.56
N THR A 11 -1.52 8.33 15.69
CA THR A 11 -0.09 8.44 16.04
C THR A 11 0.72 9.12 14.95
N ILE A 12 0.38 8.90 13.68
CA ILE A 12 1.16 9.39 12.54
C ILE A 12 0.62 10.68 11.90
N LYS A 13 -0.50 11.22 12.40
CA LYS A 13 -1.25 12.33 11.78
C LYS A 13 -0.44 13.60 11.51
N ASN A 14 0.64 13.81 12.25
CA ASN A 14 1.50 14.99 12.09
C ASN A 14 2.39 14.91 10.83
N PHE A 15 2.59 13.72 10.26
CA PHE A 15 3.52 13.51 9.14
C PHE A 15 2.97 12.61 8.02
N ALA A 16 1.83 11.94 8.22
CA ALA A 16 1.19 11.12 7.20
C ALA A 16 -0.35 11.21 7.28
N MET A 17 -0.99 11.13 6.12
CA MET A 17 -2.44 10.99 5.97
C MET A 17 -2.75 9.66 5.30
N ILE A 18 -3.85 9.02 5.72
CA ILE A 18 -4.31 7.74 5.19
C ILE A 18 -5.63 7.98 4.45
N TYR A 19 -5.71 7.46 3.22
CA TYR A 19 -6.91 7.48 2.38
C TYR A 19 -7.30 6.05 2.01
N LEU A 20 -8.60 5.77 1.98
CA LEU A 20 -9.14 4.48 1.57
C LEU A 20 -9.67 4.54 0.13
N VAL A 21 -9.00 3.74 -0.70
CA VAL A 21 -9.19 3.39 -2.12
C VAL A 21 -10.19 2.26 -2.42
N ASP A 22 -11.46 2.47 -2.76
CA ASP A 22 -12.22 1.36 -3.39
C ASP A 22 -11.89 1.28 -4.89
N ILE A 23 -11.12 0.26 -5.26
CA ILE A 23 -10.65 0.03 -6.64
C ILE A 23 -11.73 -0.48 -7.59
N THR A 24 -12.90 -0.86 -7.07
CA THR A 24 -14.09 -1.21 -7.86
C THR A 24 -14.90 0.03 -8.22
N GLU A 25 -14.90 1.04 -7.34
CA GLU A 25 -15.55 2.34 -7.59
C GLU A 25 -14.65 3.30 -8.38
N VAL A 26 -13.33 3.26 -8.16
CA VAL A 26 -12.33 4.11 -8.82
C VAL A 26 -11.26 3.26 -9.53
N PRO A 27 -11.55 2.73 -10.74
CA PRO A 27 -10.69 1.76 -11.41
C PRO A 27 -9.54 2.37 -12.22
N ASP A 28 -9.48 3.69 -12.38
CA ASP A 28 -8.58 4.43 -13.27
C ASP A 28 -7.10 4.08 -13.10
N PHE A 29 -6.70 3.70 -11.89
CA PHE A 29 -5.31 3.41 -11.54
C PHE A 29 -4.96 1.92 -11.53
N ASN A 30 -5.92 1.03 -11.77
CA ASN A 30 -5.72 -0.42 -11.61
C ASN A 30 -4.66 -0.97 -12.55
N THR A 31 -4.69 -0.58 -13.83
CA THR A 31 -3.67 -1.01 -14.80
C THR A 31 -2.34 -0.30 -14.55
N MET A 32 -2.36 1.01 -14.29
CA MET A 32 -1.14 1.81 -14.11
C MET A 32 -0.30 1.32 -12.94
N TYR A 33 -0.96 0.93 -11.85
CA TYR A 33 -0.29 0.44 -10.66
C TYR A 33 -0.39 -1.07 -10.47
N GLU A 34 -0.93 -1.84 -11.41
CA GLU A 34 -1.06 -3.30 -11.31
C GLU A 34 -1.80 -3.75 -10.02
N LEU A 35 -2.99 -3.17 -9.75
CA LEU A 35 -3.80 -3.42 -8.55
C LEU A 35 -4.66 -4.69 -8.70
N TYR A 36 -4.02 -5.86 -8.67
CA TYR A 36 -4.70 -7.17 -8.76
C TYR A 36 -4.94 -7.82 -7.40
N ASP A 37 -4.19 -7.40 -6.38
CA ASP A 37 -4.31 -7.91 -5.03
C ASP A 37 -5.53 -7.31 -4.32
N PRO A 38 -6.20 -8.07 -3.43
CA PRO A 38 -7.39 -7.59 -2.71
C PRO A 38 -7.09 -6.42 -1.75
N SER A 39 -5.82 -6.17 -1.44
CA SER A 39 -5.42 -5.04 -0.59
C SER A 39 -3.99 -4.63 -0.91
N THR A 40 -3.83 -3.36 -1.28
CA THR A 40 -2.55 -2.74 -1.65
C THR A 40 -2.38 -1.41 -0.92
N VAL A 41 -1.20 -1.15 -0.34
CA VAL A 41 -0.82 0.16 0.22
C VAL A 41 0.34 0.74 -0.57
N MET A 42 0.21 2.02 -0.94
CA MET A 42 1.21 2.79 -1.66
C MET A 42 1.48 4.11 -0.93
N PHE A 43 2.70 4.63 -1.05
CA PHE A 43 3.11 5.86 -0.38
C PHE A 43 3.39 6.95 -1.41
N PHE A 44 2.90 8.16 -1.13
CA PHE A 44 3.11 9.32 -1.99
C PHE A 44 3.61 10.50 -1.15
N PHE A 45 4.59 11.24 -1.66
CA PHE A 45 5.07 12.48 -1.06
C PHE A 45 5.34 13.52 -2.13
N ARG A 46 4.70 14.70 -2.01
CA ARG A 46 4.82 15.81 -2.98
C ARG A 46 4.59 15.34 -4.43
N ASN A 47 3.49 14.62 -4.66
CA ASN A 47 3.09 14.04 -5.95
C ASN A 47 4.07 13.01 -6.55
N LYS A 48 4.99 12.48 -5.75
CA LYS A 48 5.89 11.40 -6.16
C LYS A 48 5.53 10.12 -5.43
N HIS A 49 5.42 9.03 -6.18
CA HIS A 49 5.32 7.68 -5.63
C HIS A 49 6.64 7.31 -4.95
N ILE A 50 6.58 6.86 -3.70
CA ILE A 50 7.73 6.43 -2.92
C ILE A 50 7.85 4.92 -3.01
N MET A 51 9.02 4.46 -3.46
CA MET A 51 9.39 3.05 -3.38
C MET A 51 9.92 2.71 -1.99
N ILE A 52 9.55 1.55 -1.46
CA ILE A 52 10.00 1.06 -0.16
C ILE A 52 10.48 -0.37 -0.33
N ASP A 53 11.70 -0.65 0.13
CA ASP A 53 12.24 -1.99 0.16
C ASP A 53 11.71 -2.76 1.37
N PHE A 54 10.97 -3.84 1.11
CA PHE A 54 10.45 -4.77 2.13
C PHE A 54 11.10 -6.16 2.04
N GLY A 55 12.14 -6.33 1.20
CA GLY A 55 12.77 -7.64 0.96
C GLY A 55 11.91 -8.62 0.15
N THR A 56 10.81 -8.16 -0.46
CA THR A 56 9.86 -9.00 -1.24
C THR A 56 10.15 -9.02 -2.74
N GLY A 57 11.10 -8.20 -3.20
CA GLY A 57 11.33 -7.95 -4.63
C GLY A 57 10.32 -6.97 -5.27
N ASN A 58 9.26 -6.57 -4.57
CA ASN A 58 8.34 -5.53 -5.01
C ASN A 58 8.46 -4.28 -4.13
N ASN A 59 9.11 -3.25 -4.66
CA ASN A 59 9.35 -2.00 -3.93
C ASN A 59 8.25 -0.95 -4.15
N ASN A 60 7.28 -1.22 -5.02
CA ASN A 60 6.27 -0.22 -5.41
C ASN A 60 5.10 -0.16 -4.41
N LYS A 61 4.85 -1.23 -3.66
CA LYS A 61 3.64 -1.37 -2.86
C LYS A 61 3.79 -2.43 -1.77
N ILE A 62 2.99 -2.30 -0.71
CA ILE A 62 2.73 -3.39 0.23
C ILE A 62 1.46 -4.10 -0.24
N ASN A 63 1.57 -5.37 -0.61
CA ASN A 63 0.41 -6.25 -0.80
C ASN A 63 0.35 -7.27 0.34
N ARG A 64 -0.86 -7.65 0.76
CA ARG A 64 -1.01 -8.84 1.61
C ARG A 64 -0.90 -10.08 0.72
N ALA A 65 0.32 -10.52 0.43
CA ALA A 65 0.54 -11.86 -0.11
C ALA A 65 0.33 -12.91 1.00
N LYS A 66 -0.45 -13.96 0.69
CA LYS A 66 -0.40 -15.23 1.44
C LYS A 66 1.07 -15.63 1.61
N GLY A 67 1.42 -16.12 2.81
CA GLY A 67 2.79 -16.41 3.22
C GLY A 67 3.66 -16.96 2.08
N GLN A 68 4.65 -16.18 1.67
CA GLN A 68 5.74 -16.69 0.87
C GLN A 68 6.85 -17.03 1.86
N GLY A 69 7.15 -18.33 1.94
CA GLY A 69 8.18 -18.86 2.80
C GLY A 69 9.49 -18.17 2.51
N GLY A 70 10.13 -17.67 3.58
CA GLY A 70 11.50 -17.23 3.51
C GLY A 70 12.38 -18.38 3.04
N VAL A 71 12.96 -18.21 1.86
CA VAL A 71 14.27 -18.79 1.53
C VAL A 71 15.09 -17.63 1.00
N HIS A 72 15.58 -16.80 1.94
CA HIS A 72 16.99 -16.47 2.16
C HIS A 72 17.11 -15.36 3.20
#